data_AF-A0A8X8VWG1-F1
#
_entry.id   AF-A0A8X8VWG1-F1
#
_cell.length_a   1.000
_cell.length_b   1.000
_cell.length_c   1.000
_cell.angle_alpha   90.00
_cell.angle_beta   90.00
_cell.angle_gamma   90.00
#
_symmetry.space_group_name_H-M   'P 1'
#
loop_
_entity.id
_entity.type
_entity.pdbx_description
1 polymer ?
#
loop_
_entity_poly.entity_id
_entity_poly.type
_entity_poly.pdbx_seq_one_letter_code
_entity_poly.pdbx_strand_id
1 'polypeptide(L)'
;MYEESMVSVLKGSEQPLLVRMLTTFTTIDMAENKFSGKIPDSIGNLNSLKCLNLSHNNLTGQIPSSIGNVKALESLDLTEEDMDLPHEEKEKLHALKRSSSWKAMDGKW
;
A
#
# COMPACT_ATOMS: atom_id res chain seq x y z
N MET A 1 -17.03 -3.22 -12.45
CA MET A 1 -17.15 -1.93 -11.75
C MET A 1 -16.95 -2.24 -10.28
N TYR A 2 -15.75 -2.01 -9.76
CA TYR A 2 -15.48 -2.10 -8.32
C TYR A 2 -16.09 -0.84 -7.69
N GLU A 3 -16.90 -0.97 -6.64
CA GLU A 3 -17.35 0.20 -5.88
C GLU A 3 -16.12 0.92 -5.32
N GLU A 4 -16.01 2.22 -5.63
CA GLU A 4 -14.90 3.11 -5.26
C GLU A 4 -14.82 3.41 -3.75
N SER A 5 -15.35 2.55 -2.89
CA SER A 5 -15.52 2.87 -1.48
C SER A 5 -15.30 1.68 -0.57
N MET A 6 -14.20 1.75 0.19
CA MET A 6 -14.09 1.06 1.46
C MET A 6 -15.07 1.69 2.46
N VAL A 7 -16.19 1.01 2.71
CA VAL A 7 -17.16 1.44 3.72
C VAL A 7 -16.63 1.07 5.12
N SER A 8 -16.06 2.05 5.81
CA SER A 8 -15.69 1.91 7.23
C SER A 8 -16.85 2.36 8.11
N VAL A 9 -17.53 1.43 8.80
CA VAL A 9 -18.67 1.75 9.69
C VAL A 9 -18.17 1.99 11.11
N LEU A 10 -18.13 3.26 11.55
CA LEU A 10 -17.82 3.64 12.93
C LEU A 10 -19.10 4.07 13.65
N LYS A 11 -19.73 3.15 14.40
CA LYS A 11 -20.87 3.48 15.26
C LYS A 11 -20.41 4.40 16.41
N GLY A 12 -21.06 5.55 16.59
CA GLY A 12 -21.02 6.32 17.84
C GLY A 12 -20.12 7.57 17.92
N SER A 13 -20.03 8.43 16.90
CA SER A 13 -19.55 9.81 17.14
C SER A 13 -20.34 10.85 16.37
N GLU A 14 -20.66 11.97 17.03
CA GLU A 14 -21.33 13.13 16.42
C GLU A 14 -20.39 14.01 15.55
N GLN A 15 -19.12 13.64 15.40
CA GLN A 15 -18.20 14.34 14.49
C GLN A 15 -18.34 13.86 13.04
N PRO A 16 -18.13 14.72 12.03
CA PRO A 16 -18.14 14.30 10.63
C PRO A 16 -17.12 13.18 10.42
N LEU A 17 -17.58 12.03 9.90
CA LEU A 17 -16.76 10.81 9.73
C LEU A 17 -15.42 11.08 9.06
N LEU A 18 -15.39 12.01 8.10
CA LEU A 18 -14.17 12.45 7.42
C LEU A 18 -13.12 13.01 8.39
N VAL A 19 -13.49 13.96 9.26
CA VAL A 19 -12.56 14.60 10.21
C VAL A 19 -11.95 13.56 11.15
N ARG A 20 -12.75 12.59 11.56
CA ARG A 20 -12.31 11.47 12.40
C ARG A 20 -11.38 10.53 11.64
N MET A 21 -11.63 10.23 10.36
CA MET A 21 -10.72 9.43 9.53
C MET A 21 -9.36 10.11 9.35
N LEU A 22 -9.33 11.43 9.10
CA LEU A 22 -8.08 12.19 8.94
C LEU A 22 -7.20 12.16 10.19
N THR A 23 -7.81 11.97 11.37
CA THR A 23 -7.13 11.98 12.67
C THR A 23 -6.89 10.60 13.27
N THR A 24 -7.61 9.57 12.81
CA THR A 24 -7.57 8.21 13.40
C THR A 24 -6.70 7.24 12.60
N PHE A 25 -6.67 7.33 11.27
CA PHE A 25 -5.86 6.40 10.48
C PHE A 25 -4.39 6.71 10.63
N THR A 26 -3.69 5.81 11.32
CA THR A 26 -2.24 5.84 11.53
C THR A 26 -1.53 4.85 10.61
N THR A 27 -2.20 3.77 10.22
CA THR A 27 -1.68 2.76 9.31
C THR A 27 -2.74 2.40 8.28
N ILE A 28 -2.36 2.43 7.01
CA ILE A 28 -3.14 1.91 5.89
C ILE A 28 -2.28 0.87 5.20
N ASP A 29 -2.74 -0.38 5.21
CA ASP A 29 -2.13 -1.47 4.46
C ASP A 29 -3.13 -1.97 3.42
N MET A 30 -2.75 -1.82 2.16
CA MET A 30 -3.51 -2.19 0.97
C MET A 30 -2.62 -2.97 0.00
N ALA A 31 -1.55 -3.57 0.49
CA ALA A 31 -0.65 -4.36 -0.33
C ALA A 31 -1.36 -5.57 -0.97
N GLU A 32 -0.79 -6.09 -2.05
CA GLU A 32 -1.24 -7.32 -2.73
C GLU A 32 -2.70 -7.26 -3.21
N ASN A 33 -3.12 -6.08 -3.67
CA ASN A 33 -4.43 -5.88 -4.26
C ASN A 33 -4.32 -5.61 -5.76
N LYS A 34 -5.46 -5.41 -6.42
CA LYS A 34 -5.54 -5.09 -7.85
C LYS A 34 -5.87 -3.61 -8.08
N PHE A 35 -5.52 -2.73 -7.15
CA PHE A 35 -5.76 -1.30 -7.32
C PHE A 35 -4.99 -0.80 -8.53
N SER A 36 -5.64 0.04 -9.34
CA SER A 36 -5.06 0.54 -10.58
C SER A 36 -5.39 2.01 -10.78
N GLY A 37 -4.63 2.65 -11.68
CA GLY A 37 -4.67 4.11 -11.84
C GLY A 37 -3.79 4.82 -10.82
N LYS A 38 -3.96 6.14 -10.71
CA LYS A 38 -3.08 6.99 -9.88
C LYS A 38 -3.51 7.06 -8.42
N ILE A 39 -2.53 7.28 -7.55
CA ILE A 39 -2.80 7.65 -6.15
C ILE A 39 -3.46 9.05 -6.15
N PRO A 40 -4.61 9.22 -5.50
CA PRO A 40 -5.33 10.50 -5.50
C PRO A 40 -4.64 11.54 -4.60
N ASP A 41 -4.72 12.82 -4.99
CA ASP A 41 -4.13 13.93 -4.23
C ASP A 41 -4.68 14.03 -2.80
N SER A 42 -5.88 13.50 -2.55
CA SER A 42 -6.53 13.46 -1.25
C SER A 42 -5.76 12.66 -0.19
N ILE A 43 -4.79 11.82 -0.59
CA ILE A 43 -3.88 11.14 0.35
C ILE A 43 -3.17 12.14 1.27
N GLY A 44 -2.90 13.35 0.76
CA GLY A 44 -2.26 14.44 1.50
C GLY A 44 -3.08 14.99 2.68
N ASN A 45 -4.37 14.63 2.80
CA ASN A 45 -5.21 15.07 3.90
C ASN A 45 -5.11 14.18 5.15
N LEU A 46 -4.51 13.00 5.05
CA LEU A 46 -4.44 12.01 6.12
C LEU A 46 -3.34 12.38 7.14
N ASN A 47 -3.52 13.48 7.85
CA ASN A 47 -2.46 14.09 8.68
C ASN A 47 -1.92 13.20 9.82
N SER A 48 -2.70 12.23 10.29
CA SER A 48 -2.27 11.26 11.32
C SER A 48 -1.60 10.00 10.75
N LEU A 49 -1.54 9.84 9.43
CA LEU A 49 -1.02 8.63 8.79
C LEU A 49 0.49 8.54 8.97
N LYS A 50 0.93 7.41 9.53
CA LYS A 50 2.32 7.05 9.78
C LYS A 50 2.83 6.02 8.80
N CYS A 51 2.00 5.04 8.45
CA CYS A 51 2.38 3.96 7.56
C CYS A 51 1.39 3.84 6.41
N LEU A 52 1.90 3.90 5.19
CA LEU A 52 1.13 3.64 3.97
C LEU A 52 1.82 2.54 3.16
N ASN A 53 1.15 1.39 3.02
CA ASN A 53 1.60 0.30 2.18
C ASN A 53 0.62 0.09 1.02
N LEU A 54 1.07 0.39 -0.20
CA LEU A 54 0.34 0.16 -1.45
C LEU A 54 1.11 -0.79 -2.39
N SER A 55 2.13 -1.48 -1.88
CA SER A 55 2.95 -2.39 -2.67
C SER A 55 2.14 -3.50 -3.34
N HIS A 56 2.68 -4.09 -4.40
CA HIS A 56 2.03 -5.17 -5.13
C HIS A 56 0.60 -4.83 -5.60
N ASN A 57 0.42 -3.62 -6.12
CA ASN A 57 -0.78 -3.19 -6.84
C ASN A 57 -0.43 -2.85 -8.29
N ASN A 58 -1.44 -2.56 -9.10
CA ASN A 58 -1.30 -2.12 -10.49
C ASN A 58 -1.42 -0.59 -10.61
N LEU A 59 -0.96 0.14 -9.59
CA LEU A 59 -1.02 1.60 -9.54
C LEU A 59 -0.12 2.18 -10.64
N THR A 60 -0.53 3.27 -11.27
CA THR A 60 0.20 3.90 -12.38
C THR A 60 0.23 5.41 -12.21
N GLY A 61 1.15 6.07 -12.91
CA GLY A 61 1.31 7.52 -12.82
C GLY A 61 2.26 7.94 -11.68
N GLN A 62 2.32 9.24 -11.43
CA GLN A 62 3.27 9.82 -10.47
C GLN A 62 2.73 9.80 -9.05
N ILE A 63 3.62 9.71 -8.07
CA ILE A 63 3.29 9.95 -6.66
C ILE A 63 2.82 11.41 -6.54
N PRO A 64 1.61 11.67 -6.01
CA PRO A 64 1.09 13.02 -5.90
C PRO A 64 1.95 13.84 -4.95
N SER A 65 2.26 15.09 -5.32
CA SER A 65 3.06 15.99 -4.49
C SER A 65 2.42 16.28 -3.13
N SER A 66 1.11 16.09 -3.01
CA SER A 66 0.37 16.19 -1.76
C SER A 66 0.81 15.16 -0.71
N ILE A 67 1.54 14.10 -1.07
CA ILE A 67 2.14 13.17 -0.09
C ILE A 67 3.07 13.92 0.89
N GLY A 68 3.70 15.01 0.45
CA GLY A 68 4.52 15.87 1.29
C GLY A 68 3.74 16.64 2.38
N ASN A 69 2.41 16.65 2.31
CA ASN A 69 1.55 17.23 3.34
C ASN A 69 1.29 16.27 4.51
N VAL A 70 1.53 14.96 4.33
CA VAL A 70 1.35 13.94 5.38
C VAL A 70 2.53 13.98 6.35
N LYS A 71 2.50 14.93 7.29
CA LYS A 71 3.66 15.22 8.17
C LYS A 71 4.01 14.10 9.14
N ALA A 72 3.06 13.23 9.46
CA ALA A 72 3.27 12.11 10.37
C ALA A 72 3.81 10.85 9.67
N LEU A 73 4.01 10.87 8.33
CA LEU A 73 4.40 9.69 7.57
C LEU A 73 5.82 9.25 7.94
N GLU A 74 5.93 8.04 8.47
CA GLU A 74 7.17 7.39 8.89
C GLU A 74 7.60 6.30 7.89
N SER A 75 6.63 5.67 7.21
CA SER A 75 6.87 4.61 6.24
C SER A 75 5.94 4.70 5.03
N LEU A 76 6.53 4.62 3.83
CA LEU A 76 5.81 4.58 2.56
C LEU A 76 6.37 3.46 1.69
N ASP A 77 5.53 2.47 1.35
CA ASP A 77 5.87 1.40 0.43
C ASP A 77 4.95 1.43 -0.80
N LEU A 78 5.57 1.62 -1.96
CA LEU A 78 4.93 1.67 -3.28
C LEU A 78 5.56 0.65 -4.23
N THR A 79 6.29 -0.32 -3.69
CA THR A 79 7.07 -1.26 -4.50
C THR A 79 6.13 -2.11 -5.35
N GLU A 80 6.36 -2.11 -6.66
CA GLU A 80 5.84 -3.13 -7.55
C GLU A 80 6.81 -4.32 -7.46
N GLU A 81 6.35 -5.53 -7.14
CA GLU A 81 7.20 -6.69 -7.39
C GLU A 81 7.35 -6.80 -8.91
N ASP A 82 8.57 -6.55 -9.37
CA ASP A 82 8.95 -6.51 -10.77
C ASP A 82 8.38 -7.75 -11.47
N MET A 83 7.32 -7.53 -12.23
CA MET A 83 6.49 -8.61 -12.75
C MET A 83 7.15 -9.34 -13.91
N ASP A 84 8.37 -8.97 -14.31
CA ASP A 84 9.05 -9.52 -15.47
C ASP A 84 9.60 -10.94 -15.26
N LEU A 85 9.50 -11.49 -14.04
CA LEU A 85 9.69 -12.92 -13.81
C LEU A 85 8.45 -13.70 -14.30
N PRO A 86 8.60 -14.67 -15.23
CA PRO A 86 7.52 -15.55 -15.66
C PRO A 86 6.77 -16.14 -14.47
N HIS A 87 5.46 -16.30 -14.58
CA HIS A 87 4.61 -16.81 -13.49
C HIS A 87 5.16 -18.10 -12.86
N GLU A 88 5.79 -18.95 -13.67
CA GLU A 88 6.45 -20.18 -13.23
C GLU A 88 7.68 -19.93 -12.32
N GLU A 89 8.44 -18.86 -12.56
CA GLU A 89 9.57 -18.47 -11.70
C GLU A 89 9.10 -17.77 -10.42
N LYS A 90 7.97 -17.06 -10.45
CA LYS A 90 7.37 -16.47 -9.24
C LYS A 90 6.89 -17.54 -8.27
N GLU A 91 6.20 -18.58 -8.75
CA GLU A 91 5.80 -19.70 -7.89
C GLU A 91 7.01 -20.43 -7.31
N LYS A 92 8.06 -20.63 -8.11
CA LYS A 92 9.34 -21.19 -7.64
C LYS A 92 9.99 -20.28 -6.59
N LEU A 93 10.00 -18.97 -6.79
CA LEU A 93 10.57 -18.00 -5.84
C LEU A 93 9.77 -17.95 -4.53
N HIS A 94 8.43 -17.97 -4.60
CA HIS A 94 7.58 -18.05 -3.40
C HIS A 94 7.73 -19.40 -2.67
N ALA A 95 7.86 -20.51 -3.39
CA ALA A 95 8.13 -21.83 -2.81
C ALA A 95 9.54 -21.87 -2.18
N LEU A 96 10.54 -21.25 -2.81
CA LEU A 96 11.91 -21.14 -2.31
C LEU A 96 12.02 -20.22 -1.09
N LYS A 97 11.27 -19.12 -1.05
CA LYS A 97 11.19 -18.21 0.13
C LYS A 97 10.49 -18.87 1.32
N ARG A 98 9.49 -19.73 1.07
CA ARG A 98 8.79 -20.53 2.10
C ARG A 98 9.62 -21.71 2.62
N SER A 99 10.51 -22.23 1.78
CA SER A 99 11.56 -23.17 2.17
C SER A 99 12.67 -22.42 2.92
N SER A 100 13.10 -22.88 4.08
CA SER A 100 14.18 -22.26 4.86
C SER A 100 15.56 -22.25 4.17
N SER A 101 15.65 -22.64 2.89
CA SER A 101 16.90 -22.78 2.12
C SER A 101 17.36 -21.52 1.37
N TRP A 102 16.53 -20.49 1.20
CA TRP A 102 16.91 -19.31 0.41
C TRP A 102 18.08 -18.50 1.00
N LYS A 103 18.32 -18.61 2.32
CA LYS A 103 19.45 -17.97 3.00
C LYS A 103 20.83 -18.50 2.61
N ALA A 104 20.92 -19.54 1.77
CA ALA A 104 22.18 -20.16 1.36
C ALA A 104 22.70 -19.70 -0.01
N MET A 105 21.98 -18.83 -0.74
CA MET A 105 22.32 -18.44 -2.13
C MET A 105 22.77 -16.97 -2.29
N ASP A 106 23.08 -16.27 -1.20
CA ASP A 106 23.69 -14.94 -1.27
C ASP A 106 25.13 -15.05 -1.79
N GLY A 107 25.32 -14.85 -3.11
CA GLY A 107 26.66 -14.59 -3.60
C GLY A 107 26.96 -14.79 -5.09
N LYS A 108 26.01 -14.57 -6.02
CA LYS A 108 26.32 -14.28 -7.44
C LYS A 108 25.07 -13.87 -8.22
N TRP A 109 24.99 -12.58 -8.53
CA TRP A 109 24.46 -12.09 -9.80
C TRP A 109 25.60 -11.35 -10.49
#